data_AF-A0A973JT68-F1
#
_entry.id   AF-A0A973JT68-F1
#
_cell.length_a   1.000
_cell.length_b   1.000
_cell.length_c   1.000
_cell.angle_alpha   90.00
_cell.angle_beta   90.00
_cell.angle_gamma   90.00
#
_symmetry.space_group_name_H-M   'P 1'
#
loop_
_entity.id
_entity.type
_entity.pdbx_description
1 polymer ?
#
loop_
_entity_poly.entity_id
_entity_poly.type
_entity_poly.pdbx_seq_one_letter_code
_entity_poly.pdbx_strand_id
1 'polypeptide(L)'
;MNKTLHAILSILDKCSTVTGSRELSRKLTKHGVELTERTVRYYLKRLDNLGYTEVFGKEGRKITDRGREELRHSLVSDKIGFVISRIETLSYMTTLDLASMEGDVILNVSWFPRKDLRKALALLKPVFSSPFVMSDRVIIADEGEKIGVARVPKGMAALGTICSVTINGIFLKAGIPVASRYGGVVET
;
A
#
# COMPACT_ATOMS: atom_id res chain seq x y z
N MET A 1 -8.10 -14.51 8.80
CA MET A 1 -7.55 -15.86 8.49
C MET A 1 -6.05 -15.91 8.82
N ASN A 2 -5.46 -17.06 9.18
CA ASN A 2 -3.99 -17.14 9.42
C ASN A 2 -3.20 -17.22 8.10
N LYS A 3 -1.90 -16.91 8.11
CA LYS A 3 -1.04 -16.89 6.90
C LYS A 3 -1.09 -18.20 6.10
N THR A 4 -1.17 -19.34 6.79
CA THR A 4 -1.18 -20.66 6.16
C THR A 4 -2.46 -20.97 5.40
N LEU A 5 -3.63 -20.69 6.00
CA LEU A 5 -4.93 -20.82 5.34
C LEU A 5 -5.03 -19.88 4.13
N HIS A 6 -4.50 -18.65 4.26
CA HIS A 6 -4.44 -17.70 3.15
C HIS A 6 -3.59 -18.23 1.99
N ALA A 7 -2.39 -18.75 2.26
CA ALA A 7 -1.52 -19.30 1.22
C ALA A 7 -2.18 -20.45 0.45
N ILE A 8 -2.87 -21.36 1.16
CA ILE A 8 -3.60 -22.48 0.53
C ILE A 8 -4.73 -21.95 -0.34
N LEU A 9 -5.54 -21.03 0.18
CA LEU A 9 -6.68 -20.46 -0.53
C LEU A 9 -6.23 -19.66 -1.77
N SER A 10 -5.13 -18.91 -1.68
CA SER A 10 -4.53 -18.14 -2.79
C SER A 10 -4.06 -19.03 -3.93
N ILE A 11 -3.50 -20.20 -3.63
CA ILE A 11 -3.10 -21.16 -4.67
C ILE A 11 -4.32 -21.83 -5.30
N LEU A 12 -5.34 -22.15 -4.50
CA LEU A 12 -6.60 -22.68 -5.03
C LEU A 12 -7.29 -21.72 -5.99
N ASP A 13 -7.25 -20.41 -5.72
CA ASP A 13 -7.81 -19.38 -6.62
C ASP A 13 -7.10 -19.32 -7.98
N LYS A 14 -5.79 -19.58 -8.00
CA LYS A 14 -5.00 -19.65 -9.23
C LYS A 14 -5.19 -20.97 -9.99
N CYS A 15 -5.85 -21.96 -9.42
CA CYS A 15 -6.11 -23.24 -10.05
C CYS A 15 -7.51 -23.23 -10.66
N SER A 16 -7.59 -23.37 -12.00
CA SER A 16 -8.87 -23.48 -12.71
C SER A 16 -9.56 -24.84 -12.50
N THR A 17 -8.83 -25.84 -11.98
CA THR A 17 -9.28 -27.22 -11.78
C THR A 17 -9.35 -27.61 -10.31
N VAL A 18 -10.09 -28.68 -10.02
CA VAL A 18 -10.09 -29.33 -8.72
C VAL A 18 -8.66 -29.72 -8.35
N THR A 19 -8.19 -29.30 -7.17
CA THR A 19 -6.79 -29.50 -6.77
C THR A 19 -6.67 -30.32 -5.48
N GLY A 20 -5.93 -31.42 -5.57
CA GLY A 20 -5.67 -32.33 -4.45
C GLY A 20 -4.58 -31.83 -3.49
N SER A 21 -4.51 -32.43 -2.30
CA SER A 21 -3.55 -32.04 -1.25
C SER A 21 -2.09 -32.21 -1.64
N ARG A 22 -1.77 -33.25 -2.42
CA ARG A 22 -0.41 -33.50 -2.92
C ARG A 22 0.06 -32.40 -3.87
N GLU A 23 -0.81 -31.99 -4.80
CA GLU A 23 -0.48 -30.93 -5.73
C GLU A 23 -0.40 -29.57 -5.03
N LEU A 24 -1.32 -29.28 -4.11
CA LEU A 24 -1.27 -28.07 -3.29
C LEU A 24 0.03 -27.97 -2.49
N SER A 25 0.44 -29.06 -1.81
CA SER A 25 1.71 -29.12 -1.08
C SER A 25 2.89 -28.77 -1.99
N ARG A 26 2.98 -29.36 -3.18
CA ARG A 26 4.03 -29.04 -4.16
C ARG A 26 4.01 -27.58 -4.62
N LYS A 27 2.82 -27.00 -4.87
CA LYS A 27 2.69 -25.58 -5.26
C LYS A 27 3.05 -24.64 -4.11
N LEU A 28 2.67 -24.97 -2.88
CA LEU A 28 3.03 -24.21 -1.67
C LEU A 28 4.54 -24.15 -1.48
N THR A 29 5.25 -25.27 -1.65
CA THR A 29 6.72 -25.31 -1.57
C THR A 29 7.37 -24.39 -2.61
N LYS A 30 6.85 -24.34 -3.85
CA LYS A 30 7.34 -23.40 -4.88
C LYS A 30 7.14 -21.93 -4.51
N HIS A 31 6.21 -21.64 -3.60
CA HIS A 31 5.95 -20.30 -3.07
C HIS A 31 6.57 -20.09 -1.68
N GLY A 32 7.54 -20.92 -1.27
CA GLY A 32 8.27 -20.77 -0.01
C GLY A 32 7.53 -21.23 1.24
N VAL A 33 6.44 -21.99 1.09
CA VAL A 33 5.62 -22.51 2.20
C VAL A 33 5.74 -24.03 2.25
N GLU A 34 6.55 -24.55 3.18
CA GLU A 34 6.73 -25.99 3.35
C GLU A 34 5.63 -26.59 4.24
N LEU A 35 4.75 -27.37 3.62
CA LEU A 35 3.70 -28.11 4.34
C LEU A 35 3.60 -29.54 3.81
N THR A 36 3.51 -30.50 4.73
CA THR A 36 3.23 -31.90 4.36
C THR A 36 1.81 -32.03 3.80
N GLU A 37 1.58 -33.04 2.97
CA GLU A 37 0.24 -33.34 2.43
C GLU A 37 -0.81 -33.53 3.55
N ARG A 38 -0.43 -34.16 4.66
CA ARG A 38 -1.31 -34.35 5.83
C ARG A 38 -1.74 -33.00 6.42
N THR A 39 -0.78 -32.08 6.59
CA THR A 39 -1.05 -30.73 7.11
C THR A 39 -1.93 -29.94 6.15
N VAL A 40 -1.70 -30.06 4.84
CA VAL A 40 -2.56 -29.43 3.81
C VAL A 40 -3.99 -29.96 3.90
N ARG A 41 -4.20 -31.28 4.03
CA ARG A 41 -5.55 -31.86 4.21
C ARG A 41 -6.25 -31.34 5.46
N TYR A 42 -5.52 -31.16 6.56
CA TYR A 42 -6.06 -30.58 7.79
C TYR A 42 -6.59 -29.15 7.55
N TYR A 43 -5.80 -28.29 6.90
CA TYR A 43 -6.22 -26.93 6.61
C TYR A 43 -7.35 -26.86 5.58
N LEU A 44 -7.36 -27.74 4.58
CA LEU A 44 -8.47 -27.82 3.62
C LEU A 44 -9.79 -28.15 4.32
N LYS A 45 -9.82 -29.12 5.25
CA LYS A 45 -11.02 -29.39 6.06
C LYS A 45 -11.51 -28.15 6.82
N ARG A 46 -10.57 -27.34 7.30
CA ARG A 46 -10.91 -26.10 8.00
C ARG A 46 -11.48 -25.04 7.03
N LEU A 47 -10.94 -24.92 5.82
CA LEU A 47 -11.49 -24.05 4.77
C LEU A 47 -12.87 -24.51 4.30
N ASP A 48 -13.09 -25.83 4.22
CA ASP A 48 -14.38 -26.45 3.91
C ASP A 48 -15.42 -26.03 4.97
N ASN A 49 -15.08 -26.16 6.26
CA ASN A 49 -15.96 -25.74 7.38
C ASN A 49 -16.27 -24.24 7.40
N LEU A 50 -15.38 -23.39 6.86
CA LEU A 50 -15.60 -21.95 6.74
C LEU A 50 -16.41 -21.57 5.49
N GLY A 51 -16.70 -22.53 4.62
CA GLY A 51 -17.37 -22.32 3.34
C GLY A 51 -16.50 -21.63 2.29
N TYR A 52 -15.18 -21.64 2.46
CA TYR A 52 -14.22 -21.04 1.52
C TYR A 52 -13.79 -22.00 0.40
N THR A 53 -13.96 -23.31 0.63
CA THR A 53 -13.68 -24.35 -0.35
C THR A 53 -14.82 -25.37 -0.44
N GLU A 54 -14.95 -25.98 -1.60
CA GLU A 54 -15.93 -27.03 -1.91
C GLU A 54 -15.20 -28.35 -2.20
N VAL A 55 -15.75 -29.45 -1.70
CA VAL A 55 -15.12 -30.78 -1.73
C VAL A 55 -15.58 -31.59 -2.94
N PHE A 56 -14.63 -32.04 -3.75
CA PHE A 56 -14.85 -32.91 -4.91
C PHE A 56 -14.23 -34.29 -4.67
N GLY A 57 -14.66 -34.94 -3.58
CA GLY A 57 -14.20 -36.28 -3.20
C GLY A 57 -12.68 -36.42 -3.07
N LYS A 58 -12.12 -37.45 -3.70
CA LYS A 58 -10.66 -37.73 -3.69
C LYS A 58 -9.87 -36.81 -4.61
N GLU A 59 -10.51 -36.17 -5.59
CA GLU A 59 -9.85 -35.31 -6.58
C GLU A 59 -9.31 -34.03 -5.95
N GLY A 60 -10.02 -33.49 -4.95
CA GLY A 60 -9.54 -32.34 -4.18
C GLY A 60 -10.62 -31.31 -3.88
N ARG A 61 -10.20 -30.04 -3.87
CA ARG A 61 -11.07 -28.89 -3.54
C ARG A 61 -11.05 -27.86 -4.65
N LYS A 62 -12.13 -27.08 -4.73
CA LYS A 62 -12.22 -25.84 -5.49
C LYS A 62 -12.53 -24.69 -4.53
N ILE A 63 -12.02 -23.50 -4.82
CA ILE A 63 -12.37 -22.30 -4.07
C ILE A 63 -13.81 -21.86 -4.38
N THR A 64 -14.55 -21.41 -3.38
CA THR A 64 -15.90 -20.85 -3.53
C THR A 64 -15.84 -19.33 -3.79
N ASP A 65 -16.95 -18.72 -4.19
CA ASP A 65 -17.01 -17.25 -4.30
C ASP A 65 -16.78 -16.55 -2.97
N ARG A 66 -17.26 -17.13 -1.87
CA ARG A 66 -16.98 -16.64 -0.52
C ARG A 66 -15.49 -16.73 -0.16
N GLY A 67 -14.81 -17.80 -0.57
CA GLY A 67 -13.36 -17.93 -0.42
C GLY A 67 -12.60 -16.87 -1.23
N ARG A 68 -13.06 -16.55 -2.44
CA ARG A 68 -12.51 -15.44 -3.24
C ARG A 68 -12.71 -14.09 -2.57
N GLU A 69 -13.87 -13.83 -1.99
CA GLU A 69 -14.13 -12.59 -1.25
C GLU A 69 -13.21 -12.46 -0.01
N GLU A 70 -13.05 -13.54 0.76
CA GLU A 70 -12.10 -13.57 1.88
C GLU A 70 -10.66 -13.27 1.44
N LEU A 71 -10.21 -13.78 0.28
CA LEU A 71 -8.89 -13.45 -0.26
C LEU A 71 -8.74 -11.95 -0.54
N ARG A 72 -9.77 -11.31 -1.11
CA ARG A 72 -9.76 -9.86 -1.36
C ARG A 72 -9.62 -9.05 -0.07
N HIS A 73 -10.30 -9.47 0.99
CA HIS A 73 -10.21 -8.84 2.30
C HIS A 73 -8.87 -9.13 3.00
N SER A 74 -8.31 -10.33 2.84
CA SER A 74 -7.03 -10.70 3.46
C SER A 74 -5.82 -10.01 2.81
N LEU A 75 -5.93 -9.53 1.56
CA LEU A 75 -4.93 -8.67 0.91
C LEU A 75 -4.79 -7.30 1.58
N VAL A 76 -5.70 -6.91 2.48
CA VAL A 76 -5.64 -5.62 3.18
C VAL A 76 -4.43 -5.55 4.12
N SER A 77 -4.09 -6.62 4.84
CA SER A 77 -2.94 -6.62 5.75
C SER A 77 -1.59 -6.50 5.02
N ASP A 78 -1.45 -7.17 3.88
CA ASP A 78 -0.23 -7.07 3.05
C ASP A 78 -0.11 -5.67 2.42
N LYS A 79 -1.24 -5.07 2.02
CA LYS A 79 -1.28 -3.66 1.56
C LYS A 79 -0.87 -2.70 2.66
N ILE A 80 -1.31 -2.91 3.89
CA ILE A 80 -0.92 -2.08 5.05
C ILE A 80 0.58 -2.20 5.31
N GLY A 81 1.14 -3.42 5.31
CA GLY A 81 2.57 -3.65 5.47
C GLY A 81 3.40 -2.95 4.39
N PHE A 82 2.95 -2.99 3.13
CA PHE A 82 3.57 -2.25 2.03
C PHE A 82 3.53 -0.74 2.23
N VAL A 83 2.40 -0.18 2.68
CA VAL A 83 2.30 1.26 2.94
C VAL A 83 3.23 1.68 4.07
N ILE A 84 3.29 0.91 5.16
CA ILE A 84 4.19 1.19 6.30
C ILE A 84 5.65 1.18 5.83
N SER A 85 6.09 0.15 5.09
CA SER A 85 7.48 0.07 4.62
C SER A 85 7.83 1.21 3.65
N ARG A 86 6.87 1.68 2.84
CA ARG A 86 7.03 2.87 2.00
C ARG A 86 7.17 4.14 2.84
N ILE A 87 6.37 4.32 3.88
CA ILE A 87 6.48 5.46 4.80
C ILE A 87 7.85 5.46 5.48
N GLU A 88 8.31 4.32 5.99
CA GLU A 88 9.62 4.18 6.63
C GLU A 88 10.76 4.52 5.67
N THR A 89 10.71 3.98 4.44
CA THR A 89 11.70 4.28 3.39
C THR A 89 11.77 5.78 3.08
N LEU A 90 10.61 6.42 2.88
CA LEU A 90 10.53 7.85 2.59
C LEU A 90 10.99 8.71 3.78
N SER A 91 10.68 8.28 5.00
CA SER A 91 11.15 8.94 6.22
C SER A 91 12.68 8.95 6.28
N TYR A 92 13.31 7.82 5.94
CA TYR A 92 14.77 7.68 5.92
C TYR A 92 15.44 8.50 4.81
N MET A 93 14.75 8.68 3.67
CA MET A 93 15.25 9.50 2.55
C MET A 93 15.18 11.01 2.80
N THR A 94 14.40 11.46 3.79
CA THR A 94 14.30 12.88 4.12
C THR A 94 15.64 13.37 4.66
N THR A 95 16.17 14.49 4.15
CA THR A 95 17.45 15.04 4.59
C THR A 95 17.37 16.41 5.26
N LEU A 96 16.17 16.99 5.38
CA LEU A 96 15.95 18.30 6.00
C LEU A 96 16.61 18.44 7.38
N ASP A 97 17.40 19.52 7.52
CA ASP A 97 17.93 20.03 8.79
C ASP A 97 17.16 21.30 9.18
N LEU A 98 16.58 21.31 10.38
CA LEU A 98 15.72 22.41 10.83
C LEU A 98 16.48 23.67 11.25
N ALA A 99 17.78 23.58 11.51
CA ALA A 99 18.59 24.73 11.91
C ALA A 99 18.97 25.57 10.68
N SER A 100 19.44 24.92 9.61
CA SER A 100 19.77 25.52 8.32
C SER A 100 18.55 25.72 7.42
N MET A 101 17.46 24.97 7.66
CA MET A 101 16.30 24.88 6.77
C MET A 101 16.66 24.36 5.36
N GLU A 102 17.68 23.51 5.27
CA GLU A 102 18.17 22.92 4.02
C GLU A 102 18.05 21.39 4.02
N GLY A 103 17.90 20.82 2.83
CA GLY A 103 17.79 19.38 2.61
C GLY A 103 16.49 18.96 1.94
N ASP A 104 16.39 17.66 1.66
CA ASP A 104 15.30 17.05 0.93
C ASP A 104 14.09 16.79 1.82
N VAL A 105 12.91 17.07 1.27
CA VAL A 105 11.60 16.79 1.87
C VAL A 105 10.79 15.89 0.96
N ILE A 106 9.77 15.23 1.51
CA ILE A 106 8.87 14.38 0.73
C ILE A 106 7.69 15.21 0.24
N LEU A 107 7.43 15.17 -1.07
CA LEU A 107 6.35 15.92 -1.71
C LEU A 107 5.25 14.99 -2.24
N ASN A 108 4.00 15.43 -2.12
CA ASN A 108 2.90 14.97 -2.95
C ASN A 108 2.87 15.83 -4.22
N VAL A 109 2.96 15.20 -5.40
CA VAL A 109 2.99 15.92 -6.67
C VAL A 109 1.69 15.67 -7.44
N SER A 110 0.91 16.73 -7.67
CA SER A 110 -0.37 16.70 -8.39
C SER A 110 -0.27 17.43 -9.72
N TRP A 111 -0.84 16.86 -10.77
CA TRP A 111 -0.65 17.31 -12.16
C TRP A 111 -2.02 17.68 -12.75
N PHE A 112 -2.11 18.79 -13.45
CA PHE A 112 -3.36 19.27 -14.05
C PHE A 112 -3.08 20.07 -15.33
N PRO A 113 -4.08 20.28 -16.21
CA PRO A 113 -3.89 21.06 -17.43
C PRO A 113 -3.33 22.45 -17.11
N ARG A 114 -2.32 22.89 -17.87
CA ARG A 114 -1.60 24.15 -17.62
C ARG A 114 -2.51 25.37 -17.52
N LYS A 115 -3.59 25.38 -18.30
CA LYS A 115 -4.63 26.44 -18.32
C LYS A 115 -5.34 26.60 -16.97
N ASP A 116 -5.42 25.53 -16.18
CA ASP A 116 -6.15 25.51 -14.91
C ASP A 116 -5.29 25.94 -13.71
N LEU A 117 -3.99 26.20 -13.91
CA LEU A 117 -3.06 26.55 -12.82
C LEU A 117 -3.54 27.72 -11.97
N ARG A 118 -3.93 28.84 -12.60
CA ARG A 118 -4.40 30.02 -11.85
C ARG A 118 -5.64 29.70 -11.02
N LYS A 119 -6.56 28.91 -11.58
CA LYS A 119 -7.78 28.47 -10.88
C LYS A 119 -7.44 27.55 -9.70
N ALA A 120 -6.53 26.60 -9.90
CA ALA A 120 -6.06 25.70 -8.84
C ALA A 120 -5.42 26.48 -7.68
N LEU A 121 -4.54 27.44 -7.97
CA LEU A 121 -3.90 28.28 -6.94
C LEU A 121 -4.91 29.15 -6.18
N ALA A 122 -5.91 29.69 -6.88
CA ALA A 122 -6.97 30.46 -6.24
C ALA A 122 -7.77 29.62 -5.23
N LEU A 123 -8.04 28.35 -5.56
CA LEU A 123 -8.72 27.40 -4.67
C LEU A 123 -7.84 26.93 -3.50
N LEU A 124 -6.53 26.85 -3.71
CA LEU A 124 -5.59 26.43 -2.66
C LEU A 124 -5.29 27.54 -1.66
N LYS A 125 -5.34 28.81 -2.07
CA LYS A 125 -5.06 29.94 -1.19
C LYS A 125 -5.78 29.90 0.18
N PRO A 126 -7.12 29.70 0.26
CA PRO A 126 -7.79 29.58 1.56
C PRO A 126 -7.35 28.33 2.34
N VAL A 127 -7.06 27.22 1.67
CA VAL A 127 -6.55 25.99 2.31
C VAL A 127 -5.21 26.26 2.96
N PHE A 128 -4.28 26.90 2.26
CA PHE A 128 -2.95 27.27 2.76
C PHE A 128 -2.97 28.37 3.82
N SER A 129 -4.10 29.04 4.03
CA SER A 129 -4.30 29.99 5.13
C SER A 129 -4.76 29.31 6.43
N SER A 130 -5.07 28.01 6.39
CA SER A 130 -5.51 27.23 7.54
C SER A 130 -4.34 26.88 8.47
N PRO A 131 -4.52 26.86 9.80
CA PRO A 131 -3.49 26.38 10.74
C PRO A 131 -3.24 24.87 10.64
N PHE A 132 -4.07 24.13 9.90
CA PHE A 132 -3.93 22.68 9.72
C PHE A 132 -3.04 22.29 8.55
N VAL A 133 -2.42 23.25 7.86
CA VAL A 133 -1.52 22.95 6.74
C VAL A 133 -0.21 22.39 7.25
N MET A 134 0.31 21.40 6.53
CA MET A 134 1.61 20.80 6.84
C MET A 134 2.76 21.80 6.68
N SER A 135 2.66 22.68 5.68
CA SER A 135 3.61 23.74 5.40
C SER A 135 2.93 24.79 4.51
N ASP A 136 3.40 26.03 4.61
CA ASP A 136 3.05 27.15 3.74
C ASP A 136 3.83 27.16 2.41
N ARG A 137 4.78 26.23 2.22
CA ARG A 137 5.60 26.13 1.01
C ARG A 137 5.00 25.17 -0.02
N VAL A 138 5.10 25.59 -1.28
CA VAL A 138 4.75 24.79 -2.45
C VAL A 138 5.81 24.98 -3.54
N ILE A 139 5.93 23.98 -4.41
CA ILE A 139 6.70 24.10 -5.65
C ILE A 139 5.76 23.95 -6.84
N ILE A 140 5.98 24.74 -7.87
CA ILE A 140 5.24 24.66 -9.14
C ILE A 140 6.26 24.34 -10.23
N ALA A 141 5.91 23.45 -11.13
CA ALA A 141 6.71 23.13 -12.30
C ALA A 141 5.83 23.10 -13.55
N ASP A 142 6.35 23.61 -14.66
CA ASP A 142 5.72 23.64 -15.97
C ASP A 142 6.14 22.43 -16.84
N GLU A 143 5.51 22.32 -18.02
CA GLU A 143 5.79 21.26 -18.99
C GLU A 143 7.29 21.01 -19.18
N GLY A 144 7.70 19.74 -19.07
CA GLY A 144 9.09 19.33 -19.28
C GLY A 144 10.01 19.53 -18.07
N GLU A 145 9.64 20.36 -17.09
CA GLU A 145 10.39 20.53 -15.84
C GLU A 145 10.27 19.30 -14.93
N LYS A 146 11.05 19.28 -13.85
CA LYS A 146 11.09 18.16 -12.90
C LYS A 146 10.84 18.60 -11.46
N ILE A 147 10.09 17.78 -10.73
CA ILE A 147 9.99 17.81 -9.27
C ILE A 147 10.50 16.47 -8.76
N GLY A 148 11.71 16.45 -8.21
CA GLY A 148 12.41 15.22 -7.85
C GLY A 148 12.57 14.29 -9.07
N VAL A 149 11.99 13.09 -8.99
CA VAL A 149 12.02 12.10 -10.08
C VAL A 149 10.88 12.27 -11.10
N ALA A 150 9.87 13.09 -10.81
CA ALA A 150 8.71 13.28 -11.67
C ALA A 150 9.00 14.36 -12.72
N ARG A 151 8.79 14.03 -14.01
CA ARG A 151 8.83 15.00 -15.11
C ARG A 151 7.41 15.39 -15.51
N VAL A 152 7.15 16.69 -15.62
CA VAL A 152 5.83 17.22 -15.96
C VAL A 152 5.49 16.91 -17.43
N PRO A 153 4.33 16.30 -17.74
CA PRO A 153 3.93 15.99 -19.11
C PRO A 153 3.59 17.22 -19.95
N LYS A 154 3.49 16.96 -21.25
CA LYS A 154 3.02 17.94 -22.22
C LYS A 154 1.61 18.45 -21.88
N GLY A 155 1.43 19.76 -21.93
CA GLY A 155 0.18 20.47 -21.67
C GLY A 155 -0.22 20.56 -20.19
N MET A 156 0.63 20.13 -19.26
CA MET A 156 0.35 20.10 -17.82
C MET A 156 1.21 21.07 -17.03
N ALA A 157 0.73 21.44 -15.85
CA ALA A 157 1.52 21.99 -14.75
C ALA A 157 1.48 20.99 -13.59
N ALA A 158 2.53 20.99 -12.78
CA ALA A 158 2.62 20.23 -11.55
C ALA A 158 2.70 21.15 -10.33
N LEU A 159 2.08 20.70 -9.24
CA LEU A 159 2.16 21.31 -7.92
C LEU A 159 2.68 20.27 -6.93
N GLY A 160 3.76 20.59 -6.24
CA GLY A 160 4.28 19.83 -5.12
C GLY A 160 3.89 20.45 -3.79
N THR A 161 3.30 19.66 -2.89
CA THR A 161 3.00 20.04 -1.50
C THR A 161 3.72 19.12 -0.52
N ILE A 162 4.14 19.64 0.63
CA ILE A 162 4.89 18.85 1.63
C ILE A 162 3.99 17.75 2.21
N CYS A 163 4.50 16.51 2.20
CA CYS A 163 3.84 15.35 2.76
C CYS A 163 4.13 15.23 4.26
N SER A 164 3.16 14.75 5.04
CA SER A 164 3.29 14.50 6.48
C SER A 164 4.41 13.51 6.83
N VAL A 165 4.79 12.62 5.91
CA VAL A 165 5.94 11.71 6.09
C VAL A 165 7.25 12.47 6.30
N THR A 166 7.34 13.73 5.88
CA THR A 166 8.49 14.60 6.18
C THR A 166 8.69 14.78 7.69
N ILE A 167 7.61 14.88 8.48
CA ILE A 167 7.70 14.94 9.95
C ILE A 167 8.31 13.66 10.52
N ASN A 168 7.94 12.49 10.00
CA ASN A 168 8.54 11.23 10.44
C ASN A 168 10.05 11.24 10.22
N GLY A 169 10.53 11.77 9.09
CA GLY A 169 11.95 11.94 8.80
C GLY A 169 12.65 12.92 9.76
N ILE A 170 12.02 14.06 10.06
CA ILE A 170 12.52 15.05 11.03
C ILE A 170 12.71 14.40 12.42
N PHE A 171 11.67 13.72 12.92
CA PHE A 171 11.74 13.08 14.24
C PHE A 171 12.77 11.96 14.27
N LEU A 172 12.82 11.13 13.22
CA LEU A 172 13.78 10.03 13.13
C LEU A 172 15.22 10.55 13.20
N LYS A 173 15.53 11.65 12.50
CA LYS A 173 16.85 12.29 12.55
C LYS A 173 17.20 12.89 13.92
N ALA A 174 16.20 13.33 14.66
CA ALA A 174 16.36 13.78 16.04
C ALA A 174 16.49 12.61 17.04
N GLY A 175 16.49 11.35 16.58
CA GLY A 175 16.55 10.16 17.43
C GLY A 175 15.21 9.81 18.10
N ILE A 176 14.10 10.39 17.62
CA ILE A 176 12.75 10.18 18.15
C ILE A 176 12.01 9.18 17.25
N PRO A 177 11.76 7.93 17.70
CA PRO A 177 11.08 6.94 16.87
C PRO A 177 9.60 7.27 16.69
N VAL A 178 9.11 7.18 15.45
CA VAL A 178 7.71 7.44 15.08
C VAL A 178 7.12 6.20 14.43
N ALA A 179 5.94 5.78 14.90
CA ALA A 179 5.19 4.67 14.31
C ALA A 179 3.82 5.17 13.84
N SER A 180 3.63 5.28 12.53
CA SER A 180 2.33 5.61 11.93
C SER A 180 1.38 4.42 12.06
N ARG A 181 0.30 4.59 12.84
CA ARG A 181 -0.68 3.52 13.13
C ARG A 181 -1.90 3.56 12.23
N TYR A 182 -2.38 4.76 11.93
CA TYR A 182 -3.65 4.98 11.23
C TYR A 182 -3.54 6.17 10.28
N GLY A 183 -4.42 6.20 9.28
CA GLY A 183 -4.67 7.36 8.43
C GLY A 183 -6.16 7.39 8.09
N GLY A 184 -6.79 8.55 8.18
CA GLY A 184 -8.23 8.68 8.02
C GLY A 184 -8.70 10.12 8.08
N VAL A 185 -10.03 10.28 8.15
CA VAL A 185 -10.69 11.58 8.29
C VAL A 185 -10.78 11.92 9.78
N VAL A 186 -10.47 13.16 10.13
CA VAL A 186 -10.69 13.72 11.46
C VAL A 186 -11.99 14.51 11.41
N GLU A 187 -12.97 14.12 12.21
CA GLU A 187 -14.24 14.83 12.40
C GLU A 187 -14.19 15.51 13.77
N THR A 188 -14.52 16.80 13.81
CA THR A 188 -14.46 17.66 15.01
C THR A 188 -15.84 18.13 15.39
#